data_AF-A0A2E5IH24-F1
#
_entry.id   AF-A0A2E5IH24-F1
#
_cell.length_a   1.000
_cell.length_b   1.000
_cell.length_c   1.000
_cell.angle_alpha   90.00
_cell.angle_beta   90.00
_cell.angle_gamma   90.00
#
_symmetry.space_group_name_H-M   'P 1'
#
loop_
_entity.id
_entity.type
_entity.pdbx_description
1 polymer ?
#
loop_
_entity_poly.entity_id
_entity_poly.type
_entity_poly.pdbx_seq_one_letter_code
_entity_poly.pdbx_strand_id
1 'polypeptide(L)'
;MDKTMNQRQQPMFMGWWPFGKKAKKTSNSNDPILKDTRTWLAELRDACEMNFDQPEEARRRIRHMQVEWKEAMDRGDMSPSLREGLEGRAFRLLNCTDKEWLGWLDDLSFWKAGWKPGLDEENEA
;
A
#
# COMPACT_ATOMS: atom_id res chain seq x y z
N MET A 1 44.08 39.90 -8.00
CA MET A 1 42.94 40.26 -7.14
C MET A 1 41.83 40.83 -8.00
N ASP A 2 40.58 40.59 -7.57
CA ASP A 2 39.29 41.10 -8.08
C ASP A 2 38.72 40.50 -9.37
N LYS A 3 37.42 40.24 -9.52
CA LYS A 3 36.31 39.71 -8.67
C LYS A 3 35.14 39.55 -9.65
N THR A 4 34.20 38.65 -9.34
CA THR A 4 32.81 38.58 -9.87
C THR A 4 32.63 38.26 -11.37
N MET A 5 32.30 37.03 -11.77
CA MET A 5 30.95 36.42 -11.77
C MET A 5 29.87 37.31 -12.40
N ASN A 6 29.44 37.03 -13.64
CA ASN A 6 28.06 37.28 -14.03
C ASN A 6 27.58 36.42 -15.21
N GLN A 7 26.35 35.94 -15.04
CA GLN A 7 25.38 35.53 -16.05
C GLN A 7 25.60 34.23 -16.83
N ARG A 8 25.02 33.20 -16.21
CA ARG A 8 24.25 32.13 -16.86
C ARG A 8 23.26 32.74 -17.87
N GLN A 9 23.35 32.34 -19.12
CA GLN A 9 22.20 32.37 -20.04
C GLN A 9 21.85 30.92 -20.39
N GLN A 10 20.74 30.48 -19.81
CA GLN A 10 20.04 29.26 -20.17
C GLN A 10 19.36 29.50 -21.52
N PRO A 11 19.59 28.68 -22.57
CA PRO A 11 18.69 28.69 -23.70
C PRO A 11 17.34 28.11 -23.27
N MET A 12 16.30 28.94 -23.42
CA MET A 12 14.90 28.59 -23.28
C MET A 12 14.57 27.45 -24.25
N PHE A 13 14.50 26.22 -23.74
CA PHE A 13 13.96 25.07 -24.48
C PHE A 13 12.45 25.28 -24.69
N MET A 14 12.08 25.96 -25.78
CA MET A 14 10.78 25.81 -26.40
C MET A 14 10.77 24.47 -27.13
N GLY A 15 10.24 23.43 -26.48
CA GLY A 15 10.20 22.07 -27.02
C GLY A 15 8.92 21.36 -26.61
N TRP A 16 8.03 21.23 -27.58
CA TRP A 16 6.85 20.36 -27.60
C TRP A 16 7.23 18.90 -27.28
N TRP A 17 7.20 18.53 -26.01
CA TRP A 17 7.45 17.17 -25.51
C TRP A 17 6.34 16.78 -24.53
N PRO A 18 5.57 15.69 -24.74
CA PRO A 18 4.48 15.31 -23.84
C PRO A 18 4.96 14.62 -22.54
N PHE A 19 6.21 14.83 -22.14
CA PHE A 19 6.77 14.34 -20.87
C PHE A 19 7.21 15.51 -19.99
N GLY A 20 6.33 16.50 -19.84
CA GLY A 20 6.41 17.47 -18.75
C GLY A 20 6.28 16.75 -17.41
N LYS A 21 7.40 16.18 -16.95
CA LYS A 21 7.53 15.51 -15.66
C LYS A 21 7.16 16.54 -14.60
N LYS A 22 5.95 16.43 -14.03
CA LYS A 22 5.79 16.87 -12.65
C LYS A 22 6.78 16.04 -11.86
N ALA A 23 7.67 16.70 -11.14
CA ALA A 23 8.43 16.06 -10.09
C ALA A 23 7.40 15.49 -9.10
N LYS A 24 6.94 14.26 -9.36
CA LYS A 24 6.44 13.42 -8.28
C LYS A 24 7.60 13.42 -7.32
N LYS A 25 7.35 13.90 -6.11
CA LYS A 25 8.17 13.60 -4.95
C LYS A 25 8.13 12.08 -4.86
N THR A 26 8.98 11.41 -5.63
CA THR A 26 9.35 10.04 -5.37
C THR A 26 9.87 10.14 -3.96
N SER A 27 9.10 9.59 -3.02
CA SER A 27 9.64 9.26 -1.71
C SER A 27 11.00 8.66 -2.00
N ASN A 28 12.04 9.39 -1.64
CA ASN A 28 13.40 8.95 -1.81
C ASN A 28 13.57 7.88 -0.72
N SER A 29 13.03 6.70 -0.99
CA SER A 29 13.09 5.51 -0.15
C SER A 29 14.52 4.98 -0.22
N ASN A 30 15.42 5.74 0.38
CA ASN A 30 16.77 5.32 0.75
C ASN A 30 16.86 5.10 2.27
N ASP A 31 15.72 4.99 2.97
CA ASP A 31 15.70 4.44 4.32
C ASP A 31 15.64 2.92 4.24
N PRO A 32 16.64 2.18 4.77
CA PRO A 32 16.73 0.73 4.64
C PRO A 32 15.58 -0.08 5.30
N ILE A 33 14.62 0.56 5.98
CA ILE A 33 13.61 -0.10 6.83
C ILE A 33 12.18 0.41 6.59
N LEU A 34 11.91 1.30 5.64
CA LEU A 34 10.51 1.69 5.36
C LEU A 34 9.82 0.56 4.56
N LYS A 35 9.07 -0.29 5.26
CA LYS A 35 8.22 -1.33 4.65
C LYS A 35 7.25 -0.68 3.65
N ASP A 36 7.48 -0.94 2.36
CA ASP A 36 6.62 -0.44 1.30
C ASP A 36 5.20 -1.06 1.39
N THR A 37 4.24 -0.40 0.75
CA THR A 37 2.84 -0.81 0.57
C THR A 37 2.68 -2.28 0.20
N ARG A 38 3.55 -2.77 -0.68
CA ARG A 38 3.53 -4.16 -1.15
C ARG A 38 3.93 -5.15 -0.05
N THR A 39 4.78 -4.73 0.88
CA THR A 39 5.29 -5.57 1.96
C THR A 39 4.19 -5.91 2.96
N TRP A 40 3.45 -4.91 3.43
CA TRP A 40 2.37 -5.14 4.41
C TRP A 40 1.22 -5.99 3.85
N LEU A 41 0.89 -5.81 2.57
CA LEU A 41 -0.12 -6.63 1.90
C LEU A 41 0.37 -8.07 1.69
N ALA A 42 1.63 -8.26 1.31
CA ALA A 42 2.23 -9.58 1.20
C ALA A 42 2.27 -10.28 2.57
N GLU A 43 2.71 -9.60 3.63
CA GLU A 43 2.71 -10.17 4.99
C GLU A 43 1.31 -10.57 5.47
N LEU A 44 0.29 -9.79 5.12
CA LEU A 44 -1.10 -10.13 5.45
C LEU A 44 -1.53 -11.40 4.73
N ARG A 45 -1.22 -11.49 3.44
CA ARG A 45 -1.50 -12.67 2.62
C ARG A 45 -0.76 -13.90 3.14
N ASP A 46 0.54 -13.77 3.42
CA ASP A 46 1.38 -14.84 3.96
C ASP A 46 0.84 -15.34 5.31
N ALA A 47 0.41 -14.45 6.20
CA ALA A 47 -0.19 -14.83 7.48
C ALA A 47 -1.47 -15.66 7.30
N CYS A 48 -2.26 -15.37 6.27
CA CYS A 48 -3.46 -16.13 5.93
C CYS A 48 -3.11 -17.47 5.27
N GLU A 49 -2.21 -17.47 4.29
CA GLU A 49 -1.80 -18.67 3.54
C GLU A 49 -1.06 -19.68 4.43
N MET A 50 -0.22 -19.23 5.36
CA MET A 50 0.47 -20.13 6.31
C MET A 50 -0.49 -20.82 7.29
N ASN A 51 -1.71 -20.28 7.46
CA ASN A 51 -2.73 -20.77 8.39
C ASN A 51 -4.05 -21.04 7.66
N PHE A 52 -3.99 -21.45 6.39
CA PHE A 52 -5.19 -21.64 5.56
C PHE A 52 -6.13 -22.71 6.15
N ASP A 53 -5.57 -23.70 6.85
CA ASP A 53 -6.25 -24.79 7.55
C ASP A 53 -6.60 -24.46 9.01
N GLN A 54 -6.07 -23.36 9.54
CA GLN A 54 -6.24 -22.90 10.92
C GLN A 54 -6.65 -21.41 10.94
N PRO A 55 -7.87 -21.09 10.46
CA PRO A 55 -8.32 -19.70 10.29
C PRO A 55 -8.30 -18.89 11.59
N GLU A 56 -8.50 -19.51 12.74
CA GLU A 56 -8.40 -18.82 14.04
C GLU A 56 -6.99 -18.32 14.37
N GLU A 57 -5.95 -19.07 14.01
CA GLU A 57 -4.56 -18.62 14.20
C GLU A 57 -4.22 -17.48 13.23
N ALA A 58 -4.72 -17.56 11.99
CA ALA A 58 -4.65 -16.45 11.05
C ALA A 58 -5.33 -15.19 11.61
N ARG A 59 -6.56 -15.31 12.14
CA ARG A 59 -7.32 -14.22 12.76
C ARG A 59 -6.56 -13.60 13.93
N ARG A 60 -5.93 -14.40 14.79
CA ARG A 60 -5.07 -13.90 15.88
C ARG A 60 -3.90 -13.09 15.33
N ARG A 61 -3.19 -13.59 14.31
CA ARG A 61 -2.08 -12.86 13.68
C ARG A 61 -2.55 -11.56 13.04
N ILE A 62 -3.68 -11.55 12.34
CA ILE A 62 -4.26 -10.34 11.72
C ILE A 62 -4.52 -9.26 12.78
N ARG A 63 -5.08 -9.62 13.95
CA ARG A 63 -5.28 -8.65 15.05
C ARG A 63 -3.97 -8.04 15.55
N HIS A 64 -2.89 -8.83 15.61
CA HIS A 64 -1.57 -8.31 15.97
C HIS A 64 -1.05 -7.35 14.88
N MET A 65 -1.22 -7.71 13.61
CA MET A 65 -0.85 -6.84 12.50
C MET A 65 -1.63 -5.52 12.51
N GLN A 66 -2.91 -5.50 12.89
CA GLN A 66 -3.68 -4.25 13.04
C GLN A 66 -3.06 -3.28 14.06
N VAL A 67 -2.37 -3.80 15.09
CA VAL A 67 -1.59 -3.00 16.05
C VAL A 67 -0.29 -2.51 15.40
N GLU A 68 0.49 -3.39 14.76
CA GLU A 68 1.74 -3.03 14.07
C GLU A 68 1.52 -1.92 13.02
N TRP A 69 0.44 -2.04 12.24
CA TRP A 69 0.03 -1.06 11.24
C TRP A 69 -0.39 0.28 11.88
N LYS A 70 -1.07 0.26 13.05
CA LYS A 70 -1.41 1.49 13.78
C LYS A 70 -0.14 2.20 14.26
N GLU A 71 0.80 1.46 14.84
CA GLU A 71 2.07 2.05 15.28
C GLU A 71 2.89 2.59 14.09
N ALA A 72 2.88 1.90 12.95
CA ALA A 72 3.51 2.37 11.72
C ALA A 72 2.85 3.66 11.20
N MET A 73 1.52 3.78 11.28
CA MET A 73 0.79 5.02 10.98
C MET A 73 1.18 6.16 11.92
N ASP A 74 1.24 5.89 13.23
CA ASP A 74 1.58 6.89 14.25
C ASP A 74 3.02 7.41 14.09
N ARG A 75 3.95 6.57 13.60
CA ARG A 75 5.32 6.97 13.25
C ARG A 75 5.47 7.66 11.89
N GLY A 76 4.44 7.61 11.04
CA GLY A 76 4.48 8.14 9.69
C GLY A 76 5.10 7.20 8.65
N ASP A 77 5.34 5.94 9.00
CA ASP A 77 5.90 4.90 8.11
C ASP A 77 4.86 4.32 7.14
N MET A 78 3.57 4.55 7.42
CA MET A 78 2.44 4.04 6.65
C MET A 78 1.56 5.18 6.15
N SER A 79 1.07 5.07 4.91
CA SER A 79 0.11 6.03 4.38
C SER A 79 -1.32 5.72 4.84
N PRO A 80 -2.18 6.73 5.07
CA PRO A 80 -3.59 6.50 5.45
C PRO A 80 -4.35 5.60 4.47
N SER A 81 -4.11 5.77 3.17
CA SER A 81 -4.75 4.96 2.12
C SER A 81 -4.34 3.49 2.17
N LEU A 82 -3.08 3.21 2.51
CA LEU A 82 -2.61 1.83 2.70
C LEU A 82 -3.25 1.21 3.94
N ARG A 83 -3.28 1.96 5.05
CA ARG A 83 -3.93 1.54 6.29
C ARG A 83 -5.39 1.17 6.07
N GLU A 84 -6.14 2.04 5.39
CA GLU A 84 -7.55 1.82 5.04
C GLU A 84 -7.74 0.52 4.25
N GLY A 85 -6.91 0.29 3.23
CA GLY A 85 -6.98 -0.91 2.40
C GLY A 85 -6.64 -2.21 3.15
N LEU A 86 -5.69 -2.17 4.08
CA LEU A 86 -5.35 -3.32 4.93
C LEU A 86 -6.45 -3.58 5.96
N GLU A 87 -6.99 -2.53 6.58
CA GLU A 87 -8.08 -2.64 7.54
C GLU A 87 -9.38 -3.17 6.92
N GLY A 88 -9.71 -2.74 5.70
CA GLY A 88 -10.88 -3.29 4.99
C GLY A 88 -10.77 -4.79 4.72
N ARG A 89 -9.56 -5.26 4.39
CA ARG A 89 -9.29 -6.70 4.20
C ARG A 89 -9.33 -7.46 5.53
N ALA A 90 -8.65 -6.93 6.54
CA ALA A 90 -8.65 -7.50 7.88
C ALA A 90 -10.09 -7.62 8.41
N PHE A 91 -10.94 -6.62 8.20
CA PHE A 91 -12.35 -6.67 8.58
C PHE A 91 -13.06 -7.86 7.92
N ARG A 92 -12.89 -8.09 6.61
CA ARG A 92 -13.49 -9.26 5.93
C ARG A 92 -12.96 -10.58 6.50
N LEU A 93 -11.64 -10.70 6.60
CA LEU A 93 -10.95 -11.92 7.07
C LEU A 93 -11.26 -12.26 8.54
N LEU A 94 -11.44 -11.25 9.39
CA LEU A 94 -11.76 -11.43 10.81
C LEU A 94 -13.23 -11.78 11.07
N ASN A 95 -14.15 -11.43 10.16
CA ASN A 95 -15.59 -11.59 10.34
C ASN A 95 -16.21 -12.64 9.40
N CYS A 96 -15.46 -13.19 8.46
CA CYS A 96 -15.97 -14.25 7.59
C CYS A 96 -16.07 -15.59 8.35
N THR A 97 -16.95 -16.46 7.87
CA THR A 97 -17.01 -17.86 8.32
C THR A 97 -15.82 -18.65 7.77
N ASP A 98 -15.57 -19.83 8.35
CA ASP A 98 -14.50 -20.72 7.88
C ASP A 98 -14.74 -21.25 6.46
N LYS A 99 -16.01 -21.29 6.01
CA LYS A 99 -16.35 -21.63 4.62
C LYS A 99 -15.98 -20.51 3.65
N GLU A 100 -16.23 -19.26 4.04
CA GLU A 100 -15.91 -18.08 3.24
C GLU A 100 -14.41 -17.77 3.24
N TRP A 101 -13.69 -18.21 4.26
CA TRP A 101 -12.25 -18.00 4.42
C TRP A 101 -11.47 -18.34 3.15
N LEU A 102 -11.58 -19.58 2.67
CA LEU A 102 -10.88 -20.01 1.46
C LEU A 102 -11.31 -19.20 0.22
N GLY A 103 -12.58 -18.79 0.15
CA GLY A 103 -13.07 -17.94 -0.92
C GLY A 103 -12.37 -16.58 -0.99
N TRP A 104 -12.08 -15.96 0.16
CA TRP A 104 -11.30 -14.73 0.21
C TRP A 104 -9.82 -14.93 -0.11
N LEU A 105 -9.24 -16.08 0.26
CA LEU A 105 -7.85 -16.41 -0.05
C LEU A 105 -7.66 -16.59 -1.56
N ASP A 106 -8.61 -17.23 -2.24
CA ASP A 106 -8.58 -17.49 -3.68
C ASP A 106 -8.98 -16.27 -4.55
N ASP A 107 -9.56 -15.23 -3.94
CA ASP A 107 -9.96 -14.03 -4.67
C ASP A 107 -8.76 -13.14 -5.03
N LEU A 108 -8.26 -13.30 -6.27
CA LEU A 108 -7.18 -12.47 -6.78
C LEU A 108 -7.51 -10.97 -6.83
N SER A 109 -8.79 -10.60 -6.96
CA SER A 109 -9.21 -9.19 -6.97
C SER A 109 -9.09 -8.56 -5.58
N PHE A 110 -9.42 -9.31 -4.53
CA PHE A 110 -9.25 -8.94 -3.14
C PHE A 110 -7.79 -8.61 -2.82
N TRP A 111 -6.82 -9.32 -3.40
CA TRP A 111 -5.39 -9.08 -3.18
C TRP A 111 -4.75 -8.02 -4.10
N LYS A 112 -5.51 -7.36 -4.99
CA LYS A 112 -4.97 -6.29 -5.84
C LYS A 112 -4.73 -5.00 -5.05
N ALA A 113 -3.62 -4.32 -5.35
CA ALA A 113 -3.41 -2.96 -4.86
C ALA A 113 -4.56 -2.04 -5.32
N GLY A 114 -5.08 -1.23 -4.40
CA GLY A 114 -6.19 -0.32 -4.67
C GLY A 114 -7.60 -0.90 -4.49
N TRP A 115 -7.74 -2.19 -4.14
CA TRP A 115 -9.03 -2.75 -3.73
C TRP A 115 -9.63 -1.96 -2.55
N LYS A 116 -10.95 -1.77 -2.58
CA LYS A 116 -11.73 -1.23 -1.46
C LYS A 116 -13.00 -2.08 -1.25
N PRO A 117 -13.47 -2.21 -0.01
CA PRO A 117 -14.74 -2.88 0.26
C PRO A 117 -15.90 -2.15 -0.42
N GLY A 118 -16.73 -2.88 -1.18
CA GLY A 118 -17.98 -2.37 -1.78
C GLY A 118 -17.85 -1.77 -3.18
N LEU A 119 -16.65 -1.75 -3.79
CA LEU A 119 -16.46 -1.24 -5.16
C LEU A 119 -16.98 -2.20 -6.25
N ASP A 120 -17.17 -3.47 -5.93
CA ASP A 120 -17.51 -4.50 -6.91
C ASP A 120 -19.02 -4.55 -7.25
N GLU A 121 -19.87 -3.81 -6.52
CA GLU A 121 -21.34 -3.78 -6.74
C GLU A 121 -21.79 -2.68 -7.73
N GLU A 122 -20.97 -1.65 -8.01
CA GLU A 122 -21.39 -0.50 -8.81
C GLU A 122 -21.06 -0.59 -10.32
N ASN A 123 -20.42 -1.66 -10.79
CA ASN A 123 -19.99 -1.80 -12.19
C ASN A 123 -20.84 -2.77 -13.04
N GLU A 124 -21.96 -3.28 -12.51
CA GLU A 124 -23.00 -4.00 -13.27
C GLU A 124 -24.37 -3.28 -13.17
N ALA A 125 -24.42 -2.02 -13.58
CA ALA A 125 -25.69 -1.28 -13.76
C ALA A 125 -25.75 -0.60 -15.14
#